data_AF-A0A645IZ02-F1
#
_entry.id   AF-A0A645IZ02-F1
#
_cell.length_a   1.000
_cell.length_b   1.000
_cell.length_c   1.000
_cell.angle_alpha   90.00
_cell.angle_beta   90.00
_cell.angle_gamma   90.00
#
_symmetry.space_group_name_H-M   'P 1'
#
loop_
_entity.id
_entity.type
_entity.pdbx_description
1 polymer ?
#
loop_
_entity_poly.entity_id
_entity_poly.type
_entity_poly.pdbx_seq_one_letter_code
_entity_poly.pdbx_strand_id
1 'polypeptide(L)' 'MKQKYKNATLFADVVVNNMASEKILQKFGFKQFSEELIERDGIELKVHNYKL' A
#
# COMPACT_ATOMS: atom_id res chain seq x y z
N MET A 1 10.93 -22.86 11.61
CA MET A 1 11.36 -21.70 10.79
C MET A 1 11.97 -20.64 11.69
N LYS A 2 13.19 -20.16 11.41
CA LYS A 2 13.92 -19.22 12.29
C LYS A 2 13.25 -17.83 12.26
N GLN A 3 12.78 -17.34 13.40
CA GLN A 3 12.23 -16.01 13.62
C GLN A 3 13.31 -14.93 13.41
N LYS A 4 13.55 -14.51 12.16
CA LYS A 4 14.54 -13.45 11.85
C LYS A 4 13.96 -12.03 11.80
N TYR A 5 12.63 -11.88 11.81
CA TYR A 5 11.98 -10.58 11.68
C TYR A 5 10.94 -10.41 12.80
N LYS A 6 11.36 -9.89 13.96
CA LYS A 6 10.43 -9.60 15.07
C LYS A 6 9.58 -8.34 14.78
N ASN A 7 10.12 -7.37 14.03
CA ASN A 7 9.46 -6.10 13.72
C ASN A 7 9.66 -5.75 12.22
N ALA A 8 9.08 -6.53 11.31
CA ALA A 8 9.04 -6.14 9.90
C ALA A 8 7.92 -5.11 9.71
N THR A 9 8.25 -3.94 9.17
CA THR A 9 7.24 -3.02 8.64
C THR A 9 6.97 -3.38 7.19
N LEU A 10 5.69 -3.52 6.84
CA LEU A 10 5.26 -3.78 5.47
C LEU A 10 4.71 -2.49 4.86
N PHE A 11 5.00 -2.29 3.58
CA PHE A 11 4.52 -1.17 2.79
C PHE A 11 3.76 -1.68 1.58
N ALA A 12 2.72 -0.96 1.15
CA ALA A 12 1.95 -1.26 -0.04
C ALA A 12 1.42 0.02 -0.68
N ASP A 13 1.43 0.06 -2.01
CA ASP A 13 0.97 1.20 -2.79
C ASP A 13 -0.18 0.75 -3.70
N VAL A 14 -1.29 1.48 -3.68
CA VAL A 14 -2.51 1.14 -4.43
C VAL A 14 -3.06 2.35 -5.14
N VAL A 15 -3.36 2.22 -6.43
CA VAL A 15 -4.05 3.27 -7.21
C VAL A 15 -5.42 3.54 -6.59
N VAL A 16 -5.78 4.81 -6.38
CA VAL A 16 -7.00 5.25 -5.64
C VAL A 16 -8.31 4.62 -6.13
N ASN A 17 -8.37 4.20 -7.40
CA ASN A 17 -9.58 3.58 -7.98
C ASN A 17 -9.60 2.05 -7.88
N ASN A 18 -8.57 1.41 -7.31
CA ASN A 18 -8.51 -0.04 -7.13
C ASN A 18 -9.15 -0.46 -5.80
N MET A 19 -10.48 -0.36 -5.72
CA MET A 19 -11.27 -0.68 -4.53
C MET A 19 -11.06 -2.11 -4.02
N ALA A 20 -10.76 -3.06 -4.92
CA ALA A 20 -10.54 -4.46 -4.54
C ALA A 20 -9.26 -4.59 -3.69
N SER A 21 -8.16 -3.98 -4.13
CA SER A 21 -6.89 -3.97 -3.41
C SER A 21 -6.99 -3.22 -2.09
N GLU A 22 -7.68 -2.06 -2.05
CA GLU A 22 -7.88 -1.32 -0.80
C GLU A 22 -8.61 -2.14 0.26
N LYS A 23 -9.68 -2.84 -0.13
CA LYS A 23 -10.43 -3.73 0.78
C LYS A 23 -9.55 -4.86 1.32
N ILE A 24 -8.66 -5.40 0.49
CA ILE A 24 -7.71 -6.43 0.93
C ILE A 24 -6.75 -5.84 1.97
N LEU A 25 -6.13 -4.70 1.69
CA LEU A 25 -5.19 -4.05 2.62
C LEU A 25 -5.83 -3.72 3.96
N GLN A 26 -7.02 -3.11 3.94
CA GLN A 26 -7.79 -2.81 5.16
C GLN A 26 -8.11 -4.08 5.95
N LYS A 27 -8.51 -5.18 5.28
CA LYS A 27 -8.79 -6.46 5.92
C LYS A 27 -7.57 -7.06 6.62
N PHE A 28 -6.36 -6.84 6.08
CA PHE A 28 -5.10 -7.30 6.68
C PHE A 28 -4.50 -6.30 7.68
N GLY A 29 -5.19 -5.19 7.99
CA GLY A 29 -4.80 -4.24 9.02
C GLY A 29 -3.83 -3.14 8.56
N PHE A 30 -3.55 -3.06 7.26
CA PHE A 30 -2.76 -1.96 6.70
C PHE A 30 -3.50 -0.63 6.90
N LYS A 31 -2.76 0.40 7.31
CA LYS A 31 -3.26 1.76 7.48
C LYS A 31 -2.71 2.67 6.40
N GLN A 32 -3.58 3.40 5.73
CA GLN A 32 -3.15 4.47 4.84
C GLN A 32 -2.44 5.53 5.66
N PHE A 33 -1.27 5.98 5.19
CA PHE A 33 -0.50 7.03 5.86
C PHE A 33 -0.16 8.22 4.96
N SER A 34 -0.23 8.03 3.63
CA SER A 34 -0.02 9.11 2.66
C SER A 34 -0.79 8.84 1.36
N GLU A 35 -0.76 9.85 0.50
CA GLU A 35 -1.28 9.83 -0.86
C GLU A 35 -0.30 10.61 -1.73
N GLU A 36 0.03 10.07 -2.90
CA GLU A 36 1.02 10.63 -3.81
C GLU A 36 0.53 10.59 -5.27
N LEU A 37 1.02 11.52 -6.07
CA LEU A 37 0.91 11.52 -7.52
C LEU A 37 2.21 10.97 -8.09
N ILE A 38 2.13 9.87 -8.83
CA ILE A 38 3.29 9.26 -9.50
C ILE A 38 3.08 9.27 -11.00
N GLU A 39 4.15 9.46 -11.76
CA GLU A 39 4.13 9.26 -13.21
C GLU A 39 4.57 7.83 -13.53
N ARG A 40 3.74 7.09 -14.29
CA ARG A 40 4.08 5.76 -14.77
C ARG A 40 3.63 5.61 -16.20
N ASP A 41 4.56 5.23 -17.07
CA ASP A 41 4.32 5.07 -18.52
C ASP A 41 3.71 6.33 -19.18
N GLY A 42 4.12 7.52 -18.70
CA GLY A 42 3.61 8.81 -19.18
C GLY A 42 2.20 9.18 -18.68
N ILE A 43 1.65 8.41 -17.73
CA ILE A 43 0.34 8.65 -17.12
C ILE A 43 0.53 9.05 -15.67
N GLU A 44 -0.05 10.18 -15.26
CA GLU A 44 -0.14 10.57 -13.86
C GLU A 44 -1.18 9.70 -13.14
N LEU A 45 -0.74 9.01 -12.09
CA LEU A 45 -1.54 8.13 -11.26
C LEU A 45 -1.57 8.65 -9.83
N LYS A 46 -2.78 8.72 -9.28
CA LYS A 46 -2.99 8.95 -7.85
C LYS A 46 -2.90 7.63 -7.11
N VAL A 47 -2.08 7.56 -6.06
CA VAL A 47 -1.77 6.34 -5.33
C VAL A 47 -1.89 6.60 -3.83
N HIS A 48 -2.54 5.67 -3.12
CA HIS A 48 -2.56 5.60 -1.66
C HIS A 48 -1.43 4.71 -1.16
N ASN A 49 -0.67 5.19 -0.18
CA ASN A 49 0.39 4.40 0.46
C ASN A 49 -0.09 3.88 1.82
N TYR A 50 0.20 2.61 2.08
CA TYR A 50 -0.23 1.86 3.23
C TYR A 50 0.95 1.27 4.00
N LYS A 51 0.77 1.12 5.31
CA LYS A 51 1.76 0.53 6.23
C LYS A 51 1.12 -0.45 7.22
N LEU A 52 1.81 -1.54 7.53
CA LEU A 52 1.49 -2.52 8.58
C LEU A 52 2.70 -2.77 9.48
#